data_AF-A0A183STZ6-F1
#
_entry.id   AF-A0A183STZ6-F1
#
_cell.length_a   1.000
_cell.length_b   1.000
_cell.length_c   1.000
_cell.angle_alpha   90.00
_cell.angle_beta   90.00
_cell.angle_gamma   90.00
#
_symmetry.space_group_name_H-M   'P 1'
#
loop_
_entity.id
_entity.type
_entity.pdbx_description
1 polymer ?
#
loop_
_entity_poly.entity_id
_entity_poly.type
_entity_poly.pdbx_seq_one_letter_code
_entity_poly.pdbx_strand_id
1 'polypeptide(L)'
;MRLRLQPRRRPQGKRPPGKLNTLLYNLPAHCFDISNQITEKLEKQHAPDNNGSVETRWCQLRNVFQSTALEVLGRARSQHQDWFDDNDAAISNLLAEKNGPYKVCIDLRSDATKTAFFRCRRLV
;
A
#
# COMPACT_ATOMS: atom_id res chain seq x y z
N MET A 1 -32.89 -16.67 0.62
CA MET A 1 -32.25 -15.43 1.12
C MET A 1 -30.74 -15.54 0.90
N ARG A 2 -30.09 -14.68 0.11
CA ARG A 2 -28.67 -14.84 -0.31
C ARG A 2 -27.75 -13.95 0.56
N LEU A 3 -27.31 -14.48 1.71
CA LEU A 3 -26.40 -13.77 2.62
C LEU A 3 -24.99 -13.72 2.01
N ARG A 4 -24.62 -12.59 1.40
CA ARG A 4 -23.23 -12.31 0.98
C ARG A 4 -22.46 -11.78 2.19
N LEU A 5 -21.71 -12.64 2.86
CA LEU A 5 -20.69 -12.19 3.81
C LEU A 5 -19.53 -11.66 2.98
N GLN A 6 -19.46 -10.35 2.76
CA GLN A 6 -18.23 -9.75 2.25
C GLN A 6 -17.18 -9.84 3.36
N PRO A 7 -16.04 -10.51 3.11
CA PRO A 7 -14.90 -10.40 4.02
C PRO A 7 -14.57 -8.92 4.16
N ARG A 8 -14.63 -8.40 5.38
CA ARG A 8 -14.31 -7.00 5.65
C ARG A 8 -12.83 -6.83 5.30
N ARG A 9 -12.54 -6.19 4.15
CA ARG A 9 -11.18 -5.88 3.74
C ARG A 9 -10.50 -5.18 4.90
N ARG A 10 -9.34 -5.70 5.32
CA ARG A 10 -8.51 -5.05 6.33
C ARG A 10 -8.30 -3.62 5.85
N PRO A 11 -8.50 -2.58 6.69
CA PRO A 11 -8.22 -1.22 6.28
C PRO A 11 -6.79 -1.18 5.78
N GLN A 12 -6.59 -1.05 4.47
CA GLN A 12 -5.24 -0.87 3.96
C GLN A 12 -4.78 0.46 4.51
N GLY A 13 -3.75 0.42 5.36
CA GLY A 13 -3.08 1.62 5.81
C GLY A 13 -2.61 2.42 4.60
N LYS A 14 -2.33 3.71 4.78
CA LYS A 14 -1.70 4.51 3.72
C LYS A 14 -0.49 3.75 3.22
N ARG A 15 -0.41 3.51 1.90
CA ARG A 15 0.75 2.85 1.31
C ARG A 15 1.99 3.64 1.72
N PRO A 16 2.99 3.00 2.34
CA PRO A 16 4.23 3.70 2.67
C PRO A 16 4.84 4.22 1.36
N PRO A 17 5.45 5.42 1.37
CA PRO A 17 6.10 5.93 0.18
C PRO A 17 7.13 4.91 -0.31
N GLY A 18 7.08 4.55 -1.59
CA GLY A 18 7.98 3.55 -2.18
C GLY A 18 9.44 3.97 -1.98
N LYS A 19 10.29 3.03 -1.58
CA LYS A 19 11.72 3.30 -1.34
C LYS A 19 12.41 3.72 -2.65
N LEU A 20 13.47 4.52 -2.56
CA LEU A 20 14.34 4.82 -3.70
C LEU A 20 15.14 3.58 -4.09
N ASN A 21 15.57 3.47 -5.35
CA ASN A 21 16.46 2.40 -5.80
C ASN A 21 17.89 2.63 -5.28
N THR A 22 18.18 2.22 -4.04
CA THR A 22 19.53 2.34 -3.47
C THR A 22 20.59 1.56 -4.24
N LEU A 23 20.20 0.56 -5.04
CA LEU A 23 21.12 -0.19 -5.91
C LEU A 23 21.74 0.69 -7.00
N LEU A 24 20.98 1.65 -7.54
CA LEU A 24 21.47 2.57 -8.58
C LEU A 24 22.47 3.59 -8.01
N TYR A 25 22.36 3.92 -6.73
CA TYR A 25 23.31 4.81 -6.04
C TYR A 25 24.71 4.20 -5.91
N ASN A 26 24.86 2.88 -6.03
CA ASN A 26 26.18 2.24 -5.99
C ASN A 26 26.98 2.40 -7.29
N LEU A 27 26.37 2.94 -8.35
CA LEU A 27 27.04 3.21 -9.63
C LEU A 27 27.67 4.61 -9.60
N PRO A 28 29.00 4.75 -9.77
CA PRO A 28 29.69 6.05 -9.70
C PRO A 28 29.13 7.11 -10.65
N ALA A 29 28.69 6.71 -11.85
CA ALA A 29 28.05 7.59 -12.82
C ALA A 29 26.77 8.24 -12.26
N HIS A 30 25.97 7.46 -11.54
CA HIS A 30 24.69 7.90 -10.99
C HIS A 30 24.88 8.87 -9.82
N CYS A 31 25.88 8.62 -8.96
CA CYS A 31 26.28 9.56 -7.92
C CYS A 31 26.71 10.92 -8.50
N PHE A 32 27.52 10.90 -9.56
CA PHE A 32 27.99 12.12 -10.21
C PHE A 32 26.82 12.92 -10.81
N ASP A 33 25.91 12.25 -11.50
CA ASP A 33 24.73 12.88 -12.10
C ASP A 33 23.80 13.49 -11.04
N ILE A 34 23.58 12.78 -9.93
CA ILE A 34 22.80 13.30 -8.80
C ILE A 34 23.44 14.56 -8.23
N SER A 35 24.75 14.53 -7.96
CA SER A 35 25.47 15.68 -7.40
C SER A 35 25.37 16.90 -8.31
N ASN A 36 25.55 16.74 -9.62
CA ASN A 36 25.46 17.85 -10.57
C ASN A 36 24.04 18.43 -10.65
N GLN A 37 23.01 17.57 -10.70
CA GLN A 37 21.62 18.03 -10.74
C GLN A 37 21.20 18.75 -9.45
N ILE A 38 21.70 18.33 -8.29
CA ILE A 38 21.42 19.01 -7.03
C ILE A 38 22.02 20.42 -7.06
N THR A 39 23.29 20.55 -7.48
CA THR A 39 23.97 21.85 -7.58
C THR A 39 23.19 22.79 -8.51
N GLU A 40 22.85 22.33 -9.71
CA GLU A 40 22.11 23.13 -10.69
C GLU A 40 20.74 23.58 -10.16
N LYS A 41 20.00 22.69 -9.50
CA LYS A 41 18.67 23.04 -8.95
C LYS A 41 18.77 23.98 -7.75
N LEU A 42 19.81 23.88 -6.94
CA LEU A 42 20.04 24.82 -5.84
C LEU A 42 20.39 26.22 -6.35
N GLU A 43 21.24 26.31 -7.39
CA GLU A 43 21.56 27.59 -8.03
C GLU A 43 20.32 28.26 -8.63
N LYS A 44 19.46 27.48 -9.30
CA LYS A 44 18.21 28.00 -9.88
C LYS A 44 17.16 28.40 -8.84
N GLN A 45 17.18 27.80 -7.65
CA GLN A 45 16.23 28.11 -6.57
C GLN A 45 16.69 29.24 -5.66
N HIS A 46 17.90 29.78 -5.87
CA HIS A 46 18.42 30.87 -5.07
C HIS A 46 17.66 32.17 -5.37
N ALA A 47 16.53 32.37 -4.68
CA ALA A 47 15.91 33.68 -4.56
C ALA A 47 16.82 34.56 -3.68
N PRO A 48 17.18 35.77 -4.13
CA PRO A 48 18.11 36.64 -3.40
C PRO A 48 17.59 37.08 -2.02
N ASP A 49 16.31 36.88 -1.71
CA ASP A 49 15.69 37.34 -0.46
C ASP A 49 15.44 36.26 0.59
N ASN A 50 15.89 35.01 0.43
CA ASN A 50 15.55 33.90 1.34
C ASN A 50 16.19 34.05 2.75
N ASN A 51 15.76 35.05 3.50
CA ASN A 51 16.06 35.41 4.89
C ASN A 51 15.13 34.67 5.87
N GLY A 52 14.42 33.64 5.40
CA GLY A 52 13.69 32.71 6.24
C GLY A 52 14.60 32.02 7.27
N SER A 53 13.99 31.47 8.32
CA SER A 53 14.73 30.80 9.40
C SER A 53 15.61 29.65 8.87
N VAL A 54 16.62 29.28 9.66
CA VAL A 54 17.49 28.12 9.36
C VAL A 54 16.67 26.86 9.08
N GLU A 55 15.55 26.69 9.78
CA GLU A 55 14.63 25.56 9.58
C GLU A 55 14.02 25.55 8.17
N THR A 56 13.59 26.72 7.67
CA THR A 56 13.03 26.85 6.32
C THR A 56 14.07 26.54 5.25
N ARG A 57 15.31 27.02 5.43
CA ARG A 57 16.43 26.73 4.52
C ARG A 57 16.79 25.24 4.52
N TRP A 58 16.82 24.62 5.70
CA TRP A 58 17.05 23.18 5.84
C TRP A 58 15.95 22.35 5.18
N CYS A 59 14.68 22.75 5.37
CA CYS A 59 13.54 22.12 4.71
C CYS A 59 13.64 22.21 3.18
N GLN A 60 14.01 23.37 2.63
CA GLN A 60 14.20 23.56 1.19
C GLN A 60 15.32 22.66 0.66
N LEU A 61 16.49 22.66 1.29
CA LEU A 61 17.61 21.81 0.89
C LEU A 61 17.22 20.33 0.88
N ARG A 62 16.54 19.87 1.93
CA ARG A 62 16.06 18.50 2.03
C ARG A 62 15.06 18.14 0.94
N ASN A 63 14.18 19.07 0.57
CA ASN A 63 13.21 18.86 -0.51
C ASN A 63 13.89 18.77 -1.88
N VAL A 64 14.89 19.62 -2.16
CA VAL A 64 15.69 19.55 -3.41
C VAL A 64 16.43 18.22 -3.51
N PHE A 65 17.06 17.80 -2.42
CA PHE A 65 17.75 16.52 -2.36
C PHE A 65 16.80 15.35 -2.62
N GLN A 66 15.66 15.30 -1.91
CA GLN A 66 14.70 14.20 -2.05
C GLN A 66 14.04 14.14 -3.43
N SER A 67 13.66 15.28 -4.00
CA SER A 67 13.03 15.34 -5.32
C SER A 67 14.01 14.96 -6.43
N THR A 68 15.27 15.40 -6.34
CA THR A 68 16.31 15.04 -7.32
C THR A 68 16.68 13.57 -7.21
N ALA A 69 16.90 13.06 -5.99
CA ALA A 69 17.15 11.63 -5.79
C ALA A 69 16.00 10.77 -6.34
N LEU A 70 14.74 11.22 -6.22
CA LEU A 70 13.59 10.53 -6.80
C LEU A 70 13.58 10.56 -8.34
N GLU A 71 13.96 11.67 -8.95
CA GLU A 71 14.02 11.82 -10.40
C GLU A 71 15.11 10.94 -11.03
N VAL A 72 16.31 10.92 -10.43
CA VAL A 72 17.44 10.17 -11.00
C VAL A 72 17.39 8.68 -10.62
N LEU A 73 17.10 8.33 -9.36
CA LEU A 73 17.09 6.92 -8.90
C LEU A 73 15.74 6.23 -9.19
N GLY A 74 14.66 7.00 -9.29
CA GLY A 74 13.31 6.45 -9.33
C GLY A 74 12.92 5.72 -8.04
N ARG A 75 11.71 5.14 -8.05
CA ARG A 75 11.24 4.26 -6.97
C ARG A 75 11.61 2.82 -7.28
N ALA A 76 12.01 2.10 -6.23
CA ALA A 76 12.08 0.66 -6.25
C ALA A 76 10.71 0.09 -6.56
N ARG A 77 10.64 -0.67 -7.66
CA ARG A 77 9.46 -1.46 -7.98
C ARG A 77 9.42 -2.61 -7.01
N SER A 78 8.46 -2.59 -6.07
CA SER A 78 8.15 -3.76 -5.26
C SER A 78 7.71 -4.89 -6.20
N GLN A 79 8.55 -5.91 -6.35
CA GLN A 79 8.24 -7.09 -7.16
C GLN A 79 7.18 -7.99 -6.51
N HIS A 80 6.95 -7.81 -5.21
CA HIS A 80 5.83 -8.41 -4.51
C HIS A 80 4.59 -7.54 -4.74
N GLN A 81 3.80 -7.88 -5.76
CA GLN A 81 2.35 -7.72 -5.68
C GLN A 81 1.92 -8.39 -4.36
N ASP A 82 0.98 -7.80 -3.62
CA ASP A 82 0.51 -8.35 -2.35
C ASP A 82 0.22 -9.85 -2.57
N TRP A 83 0.98 -10.73 -1.89
CA TRP A 83 0.93 -12.20 -2.04
C TRP A 83 -0.49 -12.78 -1.86
N PHE A 84 -1.41 -11.97 -1.34
CA PHE A 84 -2.80 -12.31 -1.12
C PHE A 84 -3.62 -12.38 -2.40
N ASP A 85 -3.32 -11.63 -3.47
CA ASP A 85 -4.24 -11.54 -4.61
C ASP A 85 -4.39 -12.88 -5.37
N ASP A 86 -3.30 -13.61 -5.60
CA ASP A 86 -3.36 -14.92 -6.29
C ASP A 86 -3.95 -16.03 -5.39
N ASN A 87 -3.73 -15.93 -4.07
CA ASN A 87 -4.27 -16.88 -3.11
C ASN A 87 -5.74 -16.61 -2.77
N ASP A 88 -6.23 -15.39 -2.98
CA ASP A 88 -7.61 -15.01 -2.71
C ASP A 88 -8.60 -15.81 -3.58
N ALA A 89 -8.25 -16.12 -4.82
CA ALA A 89 -9.08 -16.96 -5.70
C ALA A 89 -9.15 -18.42 -5.22
N ALA A 90 -8.00 -19.01 -4.86
CA ALA A 90 -7.93 -20.38 -4.34
C ALA A 90 -8.67 -20.51 -2.99
N ILE A 91 -8.48 -19.55 -2.09
CA ILE A 91 -9.19 -19.49 -0.79
C ILE A 91 -10.70 -19.30 -1.01
N SER A 92 -11.10 -18.43 -1.94
CA SER A 92 -12.52 -18.22 -2.27
C SER A 92 -13.19 -19.48 -2.82
N ASN A 93 -12.47 -20.27 -3.65
CA ASN A 93 -12.96 -21.54 -4.17
C ASN A 93 -13.12 -22.59 -3.06
N LEU A 94 -12.12 -22.74 -2.19
CA LEU A 94 -12.20 -23.65 -1.03
C LEU A 94 -13.34 -23.28 -0.07
N LEU A 95 -13.57 -21.98 0.14
CA LEU A 95 -14.70 -21.51 0.95
C LEU A 95 -16.04 -21.77 0.26
N ALA A 96 -16.13 -21.65 -1.07
CA ALA A 96 -17.35 -21.96 -1.80
C ALA A 96 -17.69 -23.45 -1.72
N GLU A 97 -16.69 -24.32 -1.86
CA GLU A 97 -16.82 -25.77 -1.74
C GLU A 97 -17.28 -26.18 -0.33
N LYS A 98 -16.60 -25.68 0.71
CA LYS A 98 -16.96 -25.97 2.12
C LYS A 98 -18.35 -25.47 2.50
N ASN A 99 -18.74 -24.29 2.03
CA ASN A 99 -20.00 -23.66 2.44
C ASN A 99 -21.22 -24.12 1.63
N GLY A 100 -21.03 -24.79 0.49
CA GLY A 100 -22.10 -25.32 -0.35
C GLY A 100 -23.03 -26.29 0.38
N PRO A 101 -22.52 -27.41 0.92
CA PRO A 101 -23.32 -28.39 1.67
C PRO A 101 -23.97 -27.79 2.92
N TYR A 102 -23.25 -26.92 3.62
CA TYR A 102 -23.78 -26.19 4.78
C TYR A 102 -24.98 -25.32 4.41
N LYS A 103 -24.95 -24.67 3.24
CA LYS A 103 -26.05 -23.85 2.75
C LYS A 103 -27.29 -24.68 2.42
N VAL A 104 -27.13 -25.85 1.80
CA VAL A 104 -28.24 -26.79 1.54
C VAL A 104 -28.88 -27.26 2.84
N CYS A 105 -28.07 -27.60 3.84
CA CYS A 105 -28.53 -28.00 5.17
C CYS A 105 -29.31 -26.87 5.88
N ILE A 106 -28.81 -25.63 5.79
CA ILE A 106 -29.54 -24.46 6.29
C ILE A 106 -30.85 -24.26 5.53
N ASP A 107 -30.85 -24.33 4.19
CA ASP A 107 -32.03 -24.06 3.37
C ASP A 107 -33.16 -25.09 3.61
N LEU A 108 -32.82 -26.36 3.85
CA LEU A 108 -33.77 -27.45 4.14
C LEU A 108 -34.39 -27.39 5.55
N ARG A 109 -33.82 -26.58 6.46
CA ARG A 109 -34.24 -26.52 7.86
C ARG A 109 -35.54 -25.74 8.05
N SER A 110 -36.35 -26.10 9.05
CA SER A 110 -37.57 -25.35 9.38
C SER A 110 -37.25 -23.95 9.92
N ASP A 111 -38.18 -23.00 9.73
CA ASP A 111 -37.99 -21.60 10.12
C ASP A 111 -37.73 -21.42 11.62
N ALA A 112 -38.32 -22.26 12.46
CA ALA A 112 -38.06 -22.27 13.90
C ALA A 112 -36.58 -22.58 14.21
N THR A 113 -36.00 -23.58 13.52
CA THR A 113 -34.62 -23.97 13.77
C THR A 113 -33.60 -23.05 13.10
N LYS A 114 -33.95 -22.45 11.95
CA LYS A 114 -33.17 -21.35 11.36
C LYS A 114 -33.11 -20.17 12.33
N THR A 115 -34.25 -19.79 12.90
CA THR A 115 -34.35 -18.68 13.87
C THR A 115 -33.51 -18.93 15.12
N ALA A 116 -33.56 -20.14 15.69
CA ALA A 116 -32.73 -20.51 16.85
C ALA A 116 -31.23 -20.44 16.54
N PHE A 117 -30.81 -20.94 15.36
CA PHE A 117 -29.42 -20.90 14.93
C PHE A 117 -28.88 -19.47 14.81
N PHE A 118 -29.63 -18.56 14.18
CA PHE A 118 -29.21 -17.16 14.07
C PHE A 118 -29.18 -16.43 15.41
N ARG A 119 -30.04 -16.79 16.37
CA ARG A 119 -29.98 -16.25 17.74
C ARG A 119 -28.69 -16.66 18.45
N CYS A 120 -28.30 -17.94 18.41
CA CYS A 120 -27.05 -18.40 19.02
C CYS A 120 -25.81 -17.75 18.41
N ARG A 121 -25.78 -17.54 17.09
CA ARG A 121 -24.63 -16.97 16.38
C ARG A 121 -24.45 -15.46 16.59
N ARG A 122 -25.47 -14.75 17.06
CA ARG A 122 -25.39 -13.31 17.42
C ARG A 122 -24.93 -13.07 18.85
N LEU A 123 -24.84 -14.12 19.67
CA LEU A 123 -24.39 -14.04 21.06
C LEU A 123 -22.87 -14.28 21.21
N VAL A 124 -22.16 -14.47 20.10
CA VAL A 124 -20.70 -14.55 19.99
C VAL A 124 -20.22 -13.33 19.22
#